data_AF-A0A6G3YXL8-F1
#
_entry.id   AF-A0A6G3YXL8-F1
#
_cell.length_a   1.000
_cell.length_b   1.000
_cell.length_c   1.000
_cell.angle_alpha   90.00
_cell.angle_beta   90.00
_cell.angle_gamma   90.00
#
_symmetry.space_group_name_H-M   'P 1'
#
loop_
_entity.id
_entity.type
_entity.pdbx_description
1 polymer ?
#
loop_
_entity_poly.entity_id
_entity_poly.type
_entity_poly.pdbx_seq_one_letter_code
_entity_poly.pdbx_strand_id
1 'polypeptide(L)'
;MLSRFISVCVFGLGLASLSLPAAARPEIASGDQWLDGVNQADCLSRVDDFITEIDVPFDAGDIDRTGYFDDGVFRILCYSGGETSSLVLVFTSHNESIEIATQFMQFALDEITRVGSEVNN
;
A
#
# COMPACT_ATOMS: atom_id res chain seq x y z
N MET A 1 39.85 -8.76 -57.03
CA MET A 1 39.49 -9.15 -55.64
C MET A 1 38.79 -7.95 -55.03
N LEU A 2 37.45 -7.93 -55.01
CA LEU A 2 36.61 -8.36 -53.87
C LEU A 2 37.04 -7.61 -52.61
N SER A 3 36.39 -6.52 -52.21
CA SER A 3 35.32 -6.50 -51.18
C SER A 3 35.52 -5.18 -50.41
N ARG A 4 34.60 -4.47 -49.76
CA ARG A 4 33.15 -4.59 -49.49
C ARG A 4 32.82 -3.41 -48.53
N PHE A 5 31.61 -2.87 -48.64
CA PHE A 5 30.74 -2.31 -47.57
C PHE A 5 31.17 -1.01 -46.83
N ILE A 6 30.44 0.09 -47.01
CA ILE A 6 29.23 0.54 -46.27
C ILE A 6 29.48 0.67 -44.76
N SER A 7 29.42 1.90 -44.24
CA SER A 7 28.79 2.14 -42.93
C SER A 7 28.29 3.58 -42.83
N VAL A 8 26.96 3.70 -42.80
CA VAL A 8 26.20 4.91 -42.49
C VAL A 8 26.39 5.20 -41.01
N CYS A 9 26.97 6.35 -40.65
CA CYS A 9 27.01 6.80 -39.27
C CYS A 9 25.57 7.14 -38.84
N VAL A 10 25.00 6.22 -38.07
CA VAL A 10 23.72 6.34 -37.37
C VAL A 10 23.73 7.61 -36.53
N PHE A 11 22.76 8.48 -36.79
CA PHE A 11 22.43 9.62 -35.93
C PHE A 11 22.16 9.09 -34.52
N GLY A 12 22.98 9.53 -33.56
CA GLY A 12 22.80 9.24 -32.15
C GLY A 12 21.45 9.75 -31.68
N LEU A 13 20.48 8.83 -31.54
CA LEU A 13 19.26 9.05 -30.79
C LEU A 13 19.62 9.07 -29.31
N GLY A 14 20.07 10.23 -28.83
CA GLY A 14 20.12 10.55 -27.41
C GLY A 14 18.69 10.76 -26.89
N LEU A 15 17.93 9.67 -26.77
CA LEU A 15 16.72 9.65 -25.97
C LEU A 15 17.18 9.52 -24.51
N ALA A 16 17.33 10.68 -23.88
CA ALA A 16 17.39 10.79 -22.44
C ALA A 16 16.17 10.06 -21.87
N SER A 17 16.40 8.84 -21.37
CA SER A 17 15.44 8.12 -20.55
C SER A 17 15.29 8.90 -19.26
N LEU A 18 14.35 9.84 -19.25
CA LEU A 18 13.77 10.40 -18.04
C LEU A 18 13.14 9.22 -17.30
N SER A 19 13.94 8.58 -16.44
CA SER A 19 13.50 7.59 -15.48
C SER A 19 12.59 8.32 -14.49
N LEU A 20 11.31 8.45 -14.85
CA LEU A 20 10.27 8.76 -13.90
C LEU A 20 10.34 7.70 -12.79
N PRO A 21 10.23 8.09 -11.51
CA PRO A 21 10.18 7.11 -10.43
C PRO A 21 9.02 6.18 -10.70
N ALA A 22 9.31 4.89 -10.86
CA ALA A 22 8.30 3.87 -10.91
C ALA A 22 7.65 3.81 -9.53
N ALA A 23 6.49 4.43 -9.38
CA ALA A 23 5.58 4.18 -8.27
C ALA A 23 5.04 2.75 -8.44
N ALA A 24 5.89 1.77 -8.19
CA ALA A 24 5.51 0.38 -8.15
C ALA A 24 4.70 0.20 -6.87
N ARG A 25 3.39 0.03 -7.03
CA ARG A 25 2.50 -0.35 -5.93
C ARG A 25 3.07 -1.60 -5.26
N PRO A 26 3.34 -1.57 -3.94
CA PRO A 26 3.73 -2.76 -3.20
C PRO A 26 2.56 -3.75 -3.19
N GLU A 27 2.46 -4.59 -4.22
CA GLU A 27 1.43 -5.62 -4.31
C GLU A 27 1.90 -6.83 -3.48
N ILE A 28 1.49 -6.87 -2.21
CA ILE A 28 1.69 -8.06 -1.36
C ILE A 28 0.68 -9.14 -1.80
N ALA A 29 0.99 -9.88 -2.86
CA ALA A 29 0.09 -10.91 -3.40
C ALA A 29 -0.30 -11.96 -2.33
N SER A 30 -1.48 -11.81 -1.73
CA SER A 30 -2.03 -12.72 -0.72
C SER A 30 -3.47 -13.06 -1.06
N GLY A 31 -3.72 -13.84 -2.12
CA GLY A 31 -4.98 -14.57 -2.30
C GLY A 31 -6.26 -13.72 -2.18
N ASP A 32 -6.18 -12.45 -2.54
CA ASP A 32 -7.15 -11.39 -2.30
C ASP A 32 -8.45 -11.66 -3.07
N GLN A 33 -9.40 -12.34 -2.44
CA GLN A 33 -10.76 -12.51 -2.96
C GLN A 33 -11.76 -11.81 -2.06
N TRP A 34 -12.80 -11.27 -2.68
CA TRP A 34 -13.97 -10.76 -1.98
C TRP A 34 -14.60 -11.92 -1.22
N LEU A 35 -14.71 -11.78 0.10
CA LEU A 35 -15.32 -12.79 0.94
C LEU A 35 -16.80 -12.47 1.11
N ASP A 36 -17.66 -13.40 0.69
CA ASP A 36 -19.11 -13.26 0.79
C ASP A 36 -19.54 -13.10 2.26
N GLY A 37 -20.56 -12.25 2.50
CA GLY A 37 -21.17 -12.07 3.82
C GLY A 37 -20.55 -10.98 4.70
N VAL A 38 -19.66 -10.13 4.16
CA VAL A 38 -19.03 -9.01 4.88
C VAL A 38 -19.52 -7.67 4.36
N ASN A 39 -19.78 -6.72 5.26
CA ASN A 39 -19.91 -5.32 4.85
C ASN A 39 -18.51 -4.71 4.65
N GLN A 40 -17.95 -4.99 3.49
CA GLN A 40 -16.61 -4.52 3.11
C GLN A 40 -16.54 -3.00 2.99
N ALA A 41 -17.63 -2.36 2.56
CA ALA A 41 -17.70 -0.90 2.47
C ALA A 41 -17.52 -0.25 3.85
N ASP A 42 -18.16 -0.78 4.89
CA ASP A 42 -17.99 -0.28 6.26
C ASP A 42 -16.55 -0.49 6.76
N CYS A 43 -15.95 -1.65 6.48
CA CYS A 43 -14.57 -1.90 6.88
C CYS A 43 -13.61 -0.91 6.19
N LEU A 44 -13.74 -0.75 4.87
CA LEU A 44 -12.89 0.15 4.10
C LEU A 44 -13.11 1.62 4.50
N SER A 45 -14.34 2.03 4.79
CA SER A 45 -14.63 3.38 5.29
C SER A 45 -13.90 3.66 6.61
N ARG A 46 -13.86 2.69 7.53
CA ARG A 46 -13.12 2.84 8.79
C ARG A 46 -11.62 2.93 8.57
N VAL A 47 -11.10 2.23 7.56
CA VAL A 47 -9.69 2.35 7.17
C VAL A 47 -9.42 3.72 6.55
N ASP A 48 -10.33 4.22 5.73
CA ASP A 48 -10.22 5.56 5.13
C ASP A 48 -10.20 6.65 6.21
N ASP A 49 -11.05 6.53 7.24
CA ASP A 49 -11.06 7.43 8.40
C ASP A 49 -9.73 7.37 9.17
N PHE A 50 -9.22 6.18 9.46
CA PHE A 50 -7.92 6.00 10.12
C PHE A 50 -6.77 6.64 9.32
N ILE A 51 -6.71 6.39 8.00
CA ILE A 51 -5.63 6.91 7.16
C ILE A 51 -5.73 8.45 7.05
N THR A 52 -6.95 8.99 7.03
CA THR A 52 -7.18 10.44 7.05
C THR A 52 -6.70 11.06 8.35
N GLU A 53 -6.92 10.41 9.49
CA GLU A 53 -6.47 10.89 10.81
C GLU A 53 -4.94 10.98 10.91
N ILE A 54 -4.22 9.99 10.36
CA ILE A 54 -2.75 10.02 10.34
C ILE A 54 -2.17 10.92 9.22
N ASP A 55 -3.03 11.56 8.42
CA ASP A 55 -2.70 12.53 7.37
C ASP A 55 -1.62 12.06 6.38
N VAL A 56 -1.74 10.81 5.90
CA VAL A 56 -0.82 10.25 4.90
C VAL A 56 -1.51 9.96 3.56
N PRO A 57 -0.83 10.22 2.43
CA PRO A 57 -1.35 9.82 1.13
C PRO A 57 -1.38 8.30 1.01
N PHE A 58 -2.44 7.78 0.38
CA PHE A 58 -2.61 6.36 0.15
C PHE A 58 -3.23 6.07 -1.22
N ASP A 59 -2.95 4.87 -1.72
CA ASP A 59 -3.62 4.26 -2.85
C ASP A 59 -4.76 3.35 -2.35
N ALA A 60 -5.94 3.55 -2.92
CA ALA A 60 -7.11 2.71 -2.66
C ALA A 60 -7.20 1.57 -3.70
N GLY A 61 -7.18 0.33 -3.21
CA GLY A 61 -7.56 -0.85 -3.97
C GLY A 61 -9.01 -1.27 -3.68
N ASP A 62 -9.46 -2.33 -4.34
CA ASP A 62 -10.83 -2.84 -4.18
C ASP A 62 -11.09 -3.39 -2.77
N ILE A 63 -10.05 -3.94 -2.13
CA ILE A 63 -10.16 -4.58 -0.81
C ILE A 63 -9.12 -4.11 0.20
N ASP A 64 -8.26 -3.18 -0.21
CA ASP A 64 -7.09 -2.77 0.56
C ASP A 64 -6.79 -1.28 0.43
N ARG A 65 -5.97 -0.80 1.38
CA ARG A 65 -5.37 0.52 1.38
C ARG A 65 -3.88 0.39 1.58
N THR A 66 -3.10 0.98 0.67
CA THR A 66 -1.64 0.89 0.70
C THR A 66 -1.05 2.29 0.64
N GLY A 67 0.00 2.55 1.42
CA GLY A 67 0.64 3.85 1.45
C GLY A 67 1.98 3.83 2.14
N TYR A 68 2.53 5.03 2.33
CA TYR A 68 3.79 5.25 3.00
C TYR A 68 3.57 6.03 4.29
N PHE A 69 4.26 5.64 5.35
CA PHE A 69 4.32 6.36 6.62
C PHE A 69 5.79 6.47 7.02
N ASP A 70 6.32 7.69 6.98
CA ASP A 70 7.76 7.98 7.08
C ASP A 70 8.60 7.08 6.14
N ASP A 71 9.47 6.24 6.71
CA ASP A 71 10.37 5.31 6.02
C ASP A 71 9.79 3.88 5.92
N GLY A 72 8.47 3.75 6.12
CA GLY A 72 7.75 2.50 6.07
C GLY A 72 6.64 2.48 5.03
N VAL A 73 6.25 1.27 4.65
CA VAL A 73 5.09 0.98 3.81
C VAL A 73 4.05 0.27 4.66
N PHE A 74 2.81 0.72 4.55
CA PHE A 74 1.67 0.01 5.12
C PHE A 74 0.78 -0.58 4.03
N ARG A 75 0.16 -1.71 4.36
CA ARG A 75 -0.97 -2.26 3.63
C ARG A 75 -2.01 -2.74 4.63
N ILE A 76 -3.23 -2.26 4.49
CA ILE A 76 -4.36 -2.57 5.35
C ILE A 76 -5.38 -3.33 4.52
N LEU A 77 -5.75 -4.51 4.98
CA LEU A 77 -6.61 -5.48 4.31
C LEU A 77 -7.85 -5.74 5.15
N CYS A 78 -9.02 -5.72 4.52
CA CYS A 78 -10.28 -6.07 5.16
C CYS A 78 -10.68 -7.50 4.76
N TYR A 79 -10.75 -8.41 5.73
CA TYR A 79 -11.20 -9.81 5.53
C TYR A 79 -12.37 -10.15 6.45
N SER A 80 -13.10 -11.23 6.19
CA SER A 80 -14.00 -11.83 7.19
C SER A 80 -13.19 -12.67 8.17
N GLY A 81 -13.40 -12.43 9.47
CA GLY A 81 -13.02 -13.35 10.53
C GLY A 81 -14.27 -13.99 11.11
N GLY A 82 -14.84 -14.97 10.40
CA GLY A 82 -16.07 -15.64 10.82
C GLY A 82 -17.29 -14.74 10.66
N GLU A 83 -18.11 -14.57 11.70
CA GLU A 83 -19.31 -13.71 11.66
C GLU A 83 -19.00 -12.20 11.79
N THR A 84 -17.74 -11.83 11.98
CA THR A 84 -17.30 -10.45 12.15
C THR A 84 -16.29 -10.03 11.10
N SER A 85 -16.36 -8.78 10.64
CA SER A 85 -15.31 -8.18 9.81
C SER A 85 -14.01 -8.05 10.60
N SER A 86 -12.89 -8.44 10.00
CA SER A 86 -11.55 -8.37 10.57
C SER A 86 -10.64 -7.45 9.76
N LEU A 87 -9.79 -6.73 10.47
CA LEU A 87 -8.75 -5.89 9.90
C LEU A 87 -7.40 -6.61 10.00
N VAL A 88 -6.68 -6.69 8.89
CA VAL A 88 -5.28 -7.11 8.88
C VAL A 88 -4.44 -5.91 8.47
N LEU A 89 -3.48 -5.55 9.31
CA LEU A 89 -2.58 -4.44 9.07
C LEU A 89 -1.16 -5.00 8.94
N VAL A 90 -0.57 -4.76 7.78
CA VAL A 90 0.81 -5.14 7.45
C VAL A 90 1.63 -3.87 7.37
N PHE A 91 2.67 -3.77 8.17
CA PHE A 91 3.63 -2.69 8.11
C PHE A 91 5.03 -3.26 7.84
N THR A 92 5.75 -2.64 6.90
CA THR A 92 7.13 -3.00 6.57
C THR A 92 7.98 -1.75 6.57
N SER A 93 9.04 -1.73 7.38
CA SER A 93 10.06 -0.68 7.36
C SER A 93 11.46 -1.28 7.25
N HIS A 94 12.45 -0.43 6.99
CA HIS A 94 13.85 -0.82 7.07
C HIS A 94 14.25 -1.18 8.51
N ASN A 95 15.28 -2.03 8.67
CA ASN A 95 15.72 -2.52 9.99
C ASN A 95 16.14 -1.39 10.95
N GLU A 96 16.59 -0.26 10.41
CA GLU A 96 16.97 0.94 11.18
C GLU A 96 15.77 1.81 11.59
N SER A 97 14.56 1.41 11.19
CA SER A 97 13.31 2.16 11.31
C SER A 97 12.27 1.36 12.12
N ILE A 98 12.71 0.60 13.14
CA ILE A 98 11.81 -0.20 13.99
C ILE A 98 10.94 0.67 14.90
N GLU A 99 11.45 1.83 15.32
CA GLU A 99 10.72 2.82 16.08
C GLU A 99 9.54 3.38 15.28
N ILE A 100 9.70 3.53 13.96
CA ILE A 100 8.63 3.99 13.05
C ILE A 100 7.53 2.92 12.97
N ALA A 101 7.90 1.65 12.80
CA ALA A 101 6.94 0.54 12.82
C ALA A 101 6.16 0.47 14.14
N THR A 102 6.85 0.70 15.26
CA THR A 102 6.22 0.71 16.58
C THR A 102 5.23 1.86 16.72
N GLN A 103 5.59 3.06 16.26
CA GLN A 103 4.70 4.23 16.28
C GLN A 103 3.47 4.01 15.41
N PHE A 104 3.64 3.50 14.18
CA PHE A 104 2.53 3.21 13.29
C PHE A 104 1.55 2.19 13.92
N MET A 105 2.08 1.12 14.53
CA MET A 105 1.26 0.13 15.22
C MET A 105 0.53 0.72 16.43
N GLN A 106 1.15 1.63 17.18
CA GLN A 106 0.49 2.31 18.30
C GLN A 106 -0.67 3.18 17.82
N PHE A 107 -0.47 3.99 16.78
CA PHE A 107 -1.55 4.77 16.18
C PHE A 107 -2.71 3.89 15.70
N ALA A 108 -2.38 2.79 15.01
CA ALA A 108 -3.40 1.85 14.55
C ALA A 108 -4.19 1.21 15.70
N LEU A 109 -3.52 0.81 16.79
CA LEU A 109 -4.19 0.19 17.94
C LEU A 109 -5.05 1.20 18.70
N ASP A 110 -4.57 2.42 18.88
CA ASP A 110 -5.32 3.49 19.55
C ASP A 110 -6.61 3.79 18.77
N GLU A 111 -6.52 3.87 17.45
CA GLU A 111 -7.69 4.13 16.60
C GLU A 111 -8.70 2.98 16.63
N ILE A 112 -8.23 1.73 16.49
CA ILE A 112 -9.11 0.55 16.56
C ILE A 112 -9.85 0.51 17.90
N THR A 113 -9.18 0.84 19.00
CA THR A 113 -9.74 0.81 20.35
C THR A 113 -10.70 1.97 20.59
N ARG A 114 -10.40 3.16 20.04
CA ARG A 114 -11.28 4.34 20.08
C ARG A 114 -12.60 4.07 19.37
N VAL A 115 -12.55 3.56 18.14
CA VAL A 115 -13.74 3.20 17.35
C VAL A 115 -14.53 2.07 18.00
N GLY A 116 -13.86 1.09 18.63
CA GLY A 116 -14.52 0.03 19.39
C GLY A 116 -15.31 0.51 20.62
N SER A 117 -14.96 1.68 21.17
CA SER A 117 -15.68 2.27 22.31
C SER A 117 -16.92 3.07 21.90
N GLU A 118 -16.94 3.66 20.70
CA GLU A 118 -18.10 4.42 20.19
C GLU A 118 -19.26 3.52 19.75
N VAL A 119 -19.00 2.25 19.41
CA VAL A 119 -20.03 1.26 19.04
C VAL A 119 -20.77 0.69 20.26
N ASN A 120 -20.24 0.88 21.48
CA ASN A 120 -20.81 0.32 22.72
C ASN A 120 -21.56 1.36 23.60
N ASN A 121 -21.85 2.55 23.06
CA ASN A 121 -22.68 3.59 23.67
C ASN A 121 -23.86 3.96 22.77
#